data_AF-A0A950Y3P0-F1
#
_entry.id   AF-A0A950Y3P0-F1
#
_cell.length_a   1.000
_cell.length_b   1.000
_cell.length_c   1.000
_cell.angle_alpha   90.00
_cell.angle_beta   90.00
_cell.angle_gamma   90.00
#
_symmetry.space_group_name_H-M   'P 1'
#
loop_
_entity.id
_entity.type
_entity.pdbx_description
1 polymer ?
#
loop_
_entity_poly.entity_id
_entity_poly.type
_entity_poly.pdbx_seq_one_letter_code
_entity_poly.pdbx_strand_id
1 'polypeptide(L)'
;MTAKFGWLLNVVAGCSLIQSLATLASALILKGKGEVSSMAELQPPLGLDIFLPEGTNRFLMALAGYFSLFEIWWLVIIVLVMSHAFRISKGKAFGMVLPLVLLDIVFRMVGAIFTRT
;
A
#
# COMPACT_ATOMS: atom_id res chain seq x y z
N MET A 1 -28.01 -11.61 -2.35
CA MET A 1 -27.63 -11.17 -0.99
C MET A 1 -27.17 -9.73 -1.08
N THR A 2 -27.98 -8.78 -0.62
CA THR A 2 -27.61 -7.36 -0.53
C THR A 2 -26.69 -7.18 0.67
N ALA A 3 -25.40 -6.91 0.42
CA ALA A 3 -24.50 -6.52 1.50
C ALA A 3 -25.04 -5.24 2.16
N LYS A 4 -25.26 -5.28 3.48
CA LYS A 4 -25.77 -4.11 4.21
C LYS A 4 -24.70 -3.01 4.17
N PHE A 5 -25.08 -1.80 3.81
CA PHE A 5 -24.18 -0.65 3.68
C PHE A 5 -23.27 -0.47 4.90
N GLY A 6 -23.80 -0.58 6.12
CA GLY A 6 -23.00 -0.44 7.35
C GLY A 6 -21.88 -1.48 7.48
N TRP A 7 -22.07 -2.68 6.92
CA TRP A 7 -21.02 -3.71 6.91
C TRP A 7 -19.90 -3.32 5.94
N LEU A 8 -20.24 -2.89 4.72
CA LEU A 8 -19.26 -2.39 3.75
C LEU A 8 -18.50 -1.16 4.30
N LEU A 9 -19.21 -0.26 4.98
CA LEU A 9 -18.61 0.93 5.59
C LEU A 9 -17.62 0.57 6.71
N ASN A 10 -17.93 -0.42 7.55
CA ASN A 10 -16.99 -0.90 8.57
C ASN A 10 -15.73 -1.52 7.96
N VAL A 11 -15.87 -2.26 6.86
CA VAL A 11 -14.74 -2.84 6.14
C VAL A 11 -13.84 -1.75 5.56
N VAL A 12 -14.45 -0.77 4.88
CA VAL A 12 -13.73 0.38 4.34
C VAL A 12 -13.06 1.17 5.46
N ALA A 13 -13.76 1.44 6.57
CA ALA A 13 -13.21 2.15 7.72
C ALA A 13 -12.00 1.43 8.32
N GLY A 14 -12.06 0.10 8.49
CA GLY A 14 -10.92 -0.69 8.95
C GLY A 14 -9.73 -0.64 7.98
N CYS A 15 -10.01 -0.70 6.68
CA CYS A 15 -8.99 -0.56 5.63
C CYS A 15 -8.36 0.85 5.62
N SER A 16 -9.18 1.90 5.75
CA SER A 16 -8.74 3.29 5.82
C SER A 16 -7.95 3.60 7.08
N LEU A 17 -8.23 2.91 8.20
CA LEU A 17 -7.44 3.03 9.42
C LEU A 17 -6.01 2.52 9.20
N ILE A 18 -5.83 1.39 8.52
CA ILE A 18 -4.50 0.84 8.18
C ILE A 18 -3.72 1.86 7.34
N GLN A 19 -4.36 2.44 6.31
CA GLN A 19 -3.71 3.47 5.48
C GLN A 19 -3.40 4.74 6.27
N SER A 20 -4.27 5.14 7.19
CA SER A 20 -4.04 6.31 8.04
C SER A 20 -2.83 6.11 8.96
N LEU A 21 -2.65 4.90 9.51
CA LEU A 21 -1.45 4.54 10.27
C LEU A 21 -0.19 4.60 9.39
N ALA A 22 -0.25 4.11 8.16
CA ALA A 22 0.87 4.20 7.22
C ALA A 22 1.26 5.66 6.96
N THR A 23 0.29 6.54 6.68
CA THR A 23 0.51 7.97 6.47
C THR A 23 1.09 8.67 7.71
N LEU A 24 0.58 8.33 8.90
CA LEU A 24 1.13 8.86 10.16
C LEU A 24 2.56 8.40 10.39
N ALA A 25 2.88 7.13 10.13
CA ALA A 25 4.24 6.62 10.22
C ALA A 25 5.18 7.37 9.28
N SER A 26 4.77 7.57 8.01
CA SER A 26 5.53 8.38 7.05
C SER A 26 5.77 9.80 7.56
N ALA A 27 4.72 10.47 8.06
CA ALA A 27 4.83 11.83 8.57
C ALA A 27 5.75 11.95 9.80
N LEU A 28 5.72 10.98 10.70
CA LEU A 28 6.60 10.93 11.87
C LEU A 28 8.07 10.74 11.46
N ILE A 29 8.35 9.87 10.49
CA ILE A 29 9.70 9.66 9.97
C ILE A 29 10.23 10.94 9.30
N LEU A 30 9.39 11.60 8.50
CA LEU A 30 9.76 12.87 7.85
C LEU A 30 10.04 13.97 8.89
N LYS A 31 9.20 14.09 9.93
CA LYS A 31 9.44 15.04 11.03
C LYS A 31 10.75 14.74 11.78
N GLY A 32 11.12 13.47 11.91
CA GLY A 32 12.37 13.08 12.56
C GLY A 32 13.63 13.36 11.74
N LYS A 33 13.53 13.44 10.41
CA LYS A 33 14.68 13.61 9.50
C LYS A 33 15.19 15.06 9.34
N GLY A 34 14.39 16.09 9.62
CA GLY A 34 14.81 17.49 9.48
C GLY A 34 14.54 18.09 8.09
N GLU A 35 15.43 18.97 7.59
CA GLU A 35 15.26 19.65 6.29
C GLU A 35 15.37 18.65 5.12
N VAL A 36 14.25 18.49 4.41
CA VAL A 36 14.14 17.62 3.24
C VAL A 36 14.79 18.31 2.04
N SER A 37 15.93 17.78 1.60
CA SER A 37 16.74 18.38 0.52
C SER A 37 16.38 17.86 -0.87
N SER A 38 15.66 16.72 -0.96
CA SER A 38 15.24 16.13 -2.24
C SER A 38 13.83 15.56 -2.20
N MET A 39 13.14 15.55 -3.36
CA MET A 39 11.81 14.92 -3.50
C MET A 39 11.83 13.41 -3.20
N ALA A 40 12.99 12.76 -3.28
CA ALA A 40 13.15 11.35 -2.93
C ALA A 40 13.09 11.12 -1.42
N GLU A 41 13.55 12.08 -0.61
CA GLU A 41 13.49 12.00 0.85
C GLU A 41 12.06 12.13 1.42
N LEU A 42 11.12 12.64 0.62
CA LEU A 42 9.70 12.74 0.99
C LEU A 42 9.00 11.39 1.06
N GLN A 43 9.57 10.34 0.48
CA GLN A 43 9.02 8.99 0.53
C GLN A 43 9.89 8.13 1.45
N PRO A 44 9.57 8.07 2.77
CA PRO A 44 10.33 7.24 3.68
C PRO A 44 10.15 5.76 3.30
N PRO A 45 11.25 4.98 3.28
CA PRO A 45 11.18 3.57 2.93
C PRO A 45 10.47 2.82 4.06
N LEU A 46 9.25 2.36 3.78
CA LEU A 46 8.39 1.63 4.72
C LEU A 46 8.12 0.20 4.25
N GLY A 47 8.65 -0.20 3.09
CA GLY A 47 8.50 -1.54 2.55
C GLY A 47 9.81 -2.26 2.35
N LEU A 48 9.81 -3.18 1.38
CA LEU A 48 10.99 -3.98 1.07
C LEU A 48 12.12 -3.13 0.48
N ASP A 49 11.84 -1.90 0.10
CA ASP A 49 12.81 -0.90 -0.33
C ASP A 49 13.85 -0.54 0.74
N ILE A 50 13.57 -0.80 2.03
CA ILE A 50 14.54 -0.67 3.12
C ILE A 50 15.77 -1.58 2.91
N PHE A 51 15.59 -2.73 2.25
CA PHE A 51 16.66 -3.70 2.03
C PHE A 51 17.42 -3.47 0.71
N LEU A 52 17.02 -2.47 -0.09
CA LEU A 52 17.65 -2.19 -1.37
C LEU A 52 18.79 -1.18 -1.23
N PRO A 53 19.96 -1.43 -1.83
CA PRO A 53 21.06 -0.47 -1.86
C PRO A 53 20.67 0.86 -2.52
N GLU A 54 21.28 1.95 -2.07
CA GLU A 54 21.20 3.25 -2.76
C GLU A 54 21.76 3.11 -4.19
N GLY A 55 21.03 3.62 -5.18
CA GLY A 55 21.37 3.46 -6.61
C GLY A 55 20.74 2.25 -7.30
N THR A 56 19.90 1.48 -6.60
CA THR A 56 19.08 0.42 -7.20
C THR A 56 18.10 1.00 -8.24
N ASN A 57 17.78 0.21 -9.28
CA ASN A 57 16.85 0.63 -10.34
C ASN A 57 15.55 1.20 -9.75
N ARG A 58 15.19 2.43 -10.15
CA ARG A 58 13.98 3.17 -9.73
C ARG A 58 12.69 2.36 -9.78
N PHE A 59 12.53 1.49 -10.78
CA PHE A 59 11.36 0.63 -10.91
C PHE A 59 11.35 -0.48 -9.87
N LEU A 60 12.53 -1.02 -9.55
CA LEU A 60 12.67 -2.03 -8.50
C LEU A 60 12.44 -1.41 -7.12
N MET A 61 12.93 -0.19 -6.89
CA MET A 61 12.64 0.56 -5.65
C MET A 61 11.13 0.83 -5.51
N ALA A 62 10.45 1.27 -6.57
CA ALA A 62 9.01 1.52 -6.54
C ALA A 62 8.19 0.24 -6.28
N LEU A 63 8.58 -0.88 -6.89
CA LEU A 63 7.96 -2.17 -6.66
C LEU A 63 8.20 -2.66 -5.23
N ALA A 64 9.43 -2.57 -4.72
CA ALA A 64 9.76 -2.97 -3.37
C ALA A 64 9.07 -2.09 -2.31
N GLY A 65 8.91 -0.79 -2.59
CA GLY A 65 8.16 0.14 -1.75
C GLY A 65 6.65 -0.11 -1.74
N TYR A 66 6.08 -0.79 -2.75
CA TYR A 66 4.69 -1.25 -2.69
C TYR A 66 4.49 -2.29 -1.58
N PHE A 67 5.42 -3.24 -1.45
CA PHE A 67 5.36 -4.32 -0.45
C PHE A 67 5.74 -3.85 0.95
N SER A 68 5.01 -2.85 1.46
CA SER A 68 5.09 -2.43 2.85
C SER A 68 4.31 -3.36 3.77
N LEU A 69 4.68 -3.40 5.05
CA LEU A 69 3.94 -4.14 6.07
C LEU A 69 2.46 -3.72 6.10
N PHE A 70 2.19 -2.42 5.95
CA PHE A 70 0.84 -1.87 5.92
C PHE A 70 0.04 -2.36 4.70
N GLU A 71 0.66 -2.37 3.52
CA GLU A 71 0.01 -2.80 2.28
C GLU A 71 -0.27 -4.32 2.29
N ILE A 72 0.70 -5.12 2.73
CA ILE A 72 0.54 -6.57 2.87
C ILE A 72 -0.60 -6.87 3.86
N TRP A 73 -0.62 -6.18 5.01
CA TRP A 73 -1.67 -6.37 6.01
C TRP A 73 -3.03 -5.92 5.51
N TRP A 74 -3.10 -4.79 4.80
CA TRP A 74 -4.31 -4.31 4.13
C TRP A 74 -4.86 -5.37 3.17
N LEU A 75 -4.00 -5.95 2.33
CA LEU A 75 -4.35 -6.99 1.37
C LEU A 75 -4.88 -8.25 2.07
N VAL A 76 -4.25 -8.68 3.16
CA VAL A 76 -4.72 -9.82 3.96
C VAL A 76 -6.13 -9.55 4.52
N ILE A 77 -6.35 -8.39 5.14
CA ILE A 77 -7.62 -8.04 5.76
C ILE A 77 -8.73 -7.97 4.70
N ILE A 78 -8.52 -7.27 3.59
CA ILE A 78 -9.56 -7.14 2.56
C ILE A 78 -9.90 -8.49 1.93
N VAL A 79 -8.92 -9.37 1.68
CA VAL A 79 -9.17 -10.71 1.13
C VAL A 79 -9.94 -11.59 2.12
N LEU A 80 -9.58 -11.58 3.40
CA LEU A 80 -10.29 -12.35 4.44
C LEU A 80 -11.73 -11.87 4.61
N VAL A 81 -11.91 -10.55 4.63
CA VAL A 81 -13.21 -9.91 4.76
C VAL A 81 -14.11 -10.20 3.56
N MET A 82 -13.59 -10.07 2.34
CA MET A 82 -14.32 -10.37 1.10
C MET A 82 -14.66 -11.87 1.00
N SER A 83 -13.71 -12.74 1.36
CA SER A 83 -13.93 -14.19 1.42
C SER A 83 -15.07 -14.53 2.38
N HIS A 84 -15.13 -13.89 3.55
CA HIS A 84 -16.19 -14.09 4.52
C HIS A 84 -17.54 -13.51 4.05
N ALA A 85 -17.55 -12.28 3.50
CA ALA A 85 -18.79 -11.62 3.06
C ALA A 85 -19.50 -12.35 1.93
N PHE A 86 -18.73 -12.69 0.90
CA PHE A 86 -19.26 -13.30 -0.32
C PHE A 86 -19.30 -14.82 -0.22
N ARG A 87 -18.82 -15.41 0.90
CA ARG A 87 -18.72 -16.85 1.13
C ARG A 87 -17.98 -17.56 -0.02
N ILE A 88 -16.89 -16.94 -0.48
CA ILE A 88 -16.04 -17.46 -1.57
C ILE A 88 -14.68 -17.87 -1.03
N SER A 89 -13.99 -18.76 -1.74
CA SER A 89 -12.61 -19.14 -1.43
C SER A 89 -11.67 -17.92 -1.45
N LYS A 90 -10.64 -17.93 -0.59
CA LYS A 90 -9.66 -16.84 -0.47
C LYS A 90 -8.98 -16.49 -1.80
N GLY A 91 -8.68 -17.48 -2.64
CA GLY A 91 -8.12 -17.25 -3.97
C GLY A 91 -9.06 -16.48 -4.92
N LYS A 92 -10.36 -16.74 -4.86
CA LYS A 92 -11.37 -15.97 -5.62
C LYS A 92 -11.51 -14.54 -5.10
N ALA A 93 -11.50 -14.36 -3.77
CA ALA A 93 -11.51 -13.03 -3.17
C ALA A 93 -10.25 -12.23 -3.54
N PHE A 94 -9.08 -12.87 -3.52
CA PHE A 94 -7.83 -12.27 -4.02
C PHE A 94 -7.94 -11.89 -5.50
N GLY A 95 -8.52 -12.76 -6.34
CA GLY A 95 -8.77 -12.44 -7.75
C GLY A 95 -9.66 -11.22 -7.98
N MET A 96 -10.58 -10.91 -7.05
CA MET A 96 -11.40 -9.67 -7.11
C MET A 96 -10.61 -8.41 -6.74
N VAL A 97 -9.62 -8.55 -5.84
CA VAL A 97 -8.79 -7.43 -5.36
C VAL A 97 -7.58 -7.19 -6.30
N LEU A 98 -7.15 -8.23 -7.02
CA LEU A 98 -5.98 -8.20 -7.89
C LEU A 98 -5.97 -7.05 -8.92
N PRO A 99 -7.07 -6.70 -9.60
CA PRO A 99 -7.06 -5.56 -10.53
C PRO A 99 -6.70 -4.23 -9.86
N LEU A 100 -7.14 -4.03 -8.60
CA LEU A 100 -6.83 -2.83 -7.84
C LEU A 100 -5.35 -2.79 -7.42
N VAL A 101 -4.80 -3.94 -7.01
CA VAL A 101 -3.38 -4.10 -6.68
C VAL A 101 -2.50 -3.80 -7.91
N LEU A 102 -2.85 -4.37 -9.06
CA LEU A 102 -2.12 -4.13 -10.30
C LEU A 102 -2.19 -2.66 -10.71
N LEU A 103 -3.34 -2.01 -10.54
CA LEU A 103 -3.51 -0.59 -10.81
C LEU A 103 -2.61 0.26 -9.91
N ASP A 104 -2.53 -0.03 -8.60
CA ASP A 104 -1.65 0.72 -7.69
C ASP A 104 -0.18 0.53 -8.05
N ILE A 105 0.24 -0.70 -8.36
CA ILE A 105 1.61 -0.97 -8.83
C ILE A 105 1.90 -0.17 -10.10
N VAL A 106 0.99 -0.14 -11.07
CA VAL A 106 1.17 0.65 -12.30
C VAL A 106 1.31 2.14 -11.98
N PHE A 107 0.46 2.70 -11.11
CA PHE A 107 0.58 4.10 -10.72
C PHE A 107 1.89 4.42 -10.01
N ARG A 108 2.38 3.53 -9.14
CA ARG A 108 3.69 3.69 -8.50
C ARG A 108 4.84 3.62 -9.49
N MET A 109 4.77 2.71 -10.46
CA MET A 109 5.75 2.60 -11.53
C MET A 109 5.77 3.83 -12.42
N VAL A 110 4.61 4.41 -12.72
CA VAL A 110 4.50 5.70 -13.40
C VAL A 110 5.08 6.82 -12.54
N GLY A 111 4.78 6.85 -11.24
CA GLY A 111 5.37 7.79 -10.28
C GLY A 111 6.90 7.76 -10.28
N ALA A 112 7.49 6.56 -10.34
CA ALA A 112 8.94 6.36 -10.40
C ALA A 112 9.61 6.97 -11.64
N ILE A 113 8.87 7.24 -12.72
CA ILE A 113 9.38 7.95 -13.90
C ILE A 113 9.65 9.43 -13.56
N PHE A 114 8.82 10.01 -12.69
CA PHE A 114 8.88 11.42 -12.30
C PHE A 114 9.85 11.67 -11.14
N THR A 115 10.21 10.64 -10.37
CA THR A 115 11.28 10.70 -9.36
C THR A 115 12.65 10.74 -10.06
N ARG A 116 13.01 11.89 -10.64
CA ARG A 116 14.35 12.16 -11.16
C ARG A 116 15.29 12.44 -9.98
N THR A 117 16.37 11.64 -9.90
CA THR A 117 17.63 11.98 -9.23
C THR A 117 18.16 13.30 -9.73
#